data_AF-A0A9D6L956-F1
#
_entry.id   AF-A0A9D6L956-F1
#
_cell.length_a   1.000
_cell.length_b   1.000
_cell.length_c   1.000
_cell.angle_alpha   90.00
_cell.angle_beta   90.00
_cell.angle_gamma   90.00
#
_symmetry.space_group_name_H-M   'P 1'
#
loop_
_entity.id
_entity.type
_entity.pdbx_description
1 polymer ?
#
loop_
_entity_poly.entity_id
_entity_poly.type
_entity_poly.pdbx_seq_one_letter_code
_entity_poly.pdbx_strand_id
1 'polypeptide(L)'
;MLLLIGGPLMTPMPWGGLWLLVPLAVTASLLAAWRWGAWGVLVPVALFGAAMVIEGPFSLWVWWIPVAALTGAWMGLREEGGGLGEGQRAWMLLPVLLLAAMLPWMTSYADMVTRLERALREFDQQALASYHEIGLNAAQIKAIADRLHETAAFEKWALPYAVPTVLFMWMLLLVALGRGLADRLGRRLRWPALARGELATWRLPDPAVWLLLLGLGLVVARWQAWGPSAWTLLLNMGLAYCVQGIAVAQSLLLARGVPPSFIALTFVFVFAMAWPAFVLATMCVGLSDVWLDYRRLEAVPDGDSSQE
;
A
#
# COMPACT_ATOMS: atom_id res chain seq x y z
N MET A 1 -0.03 -7.70 16.85
CA MET A 1 -0.88 -8.74 17.47
C MET A 1 -2.24 -8.16 17.84
N LEU A 2 -2.30 -7.03 18.57
CA LEU A 2 -3.55 -6.29 18.80
C LEU A 2 -4.32 -5.93 17.51
N LEU A 3 -3.65 -5.45 16.46
CA LEU A 3 -4.30 -5.15 15.17
C LEU A 3 -4.88 -6.38 14.45
N LEU A 4 -4.29 -7.56 14.62
CA LEU A 4 -4.78 -8.82 14.00
C LEU A 4 -6.03 -9.36 14.69
N ILE A 5 -6.21 -9.02 15.97
CA ILE A 5 -7.35 -9.47 16.79
C ILE A 5 -8.48 -8.42 16.73
N GLY A 6 -8.15 -7.12 16.69
CA GLY A 6 -9.13 -6.04 16.60
C GLY A 6 -9.70 -5.81 15.20
N GLY A 7 -8.90 -6.01 14.14
CA GLY A 7 -9.31 -5.78 12.75
C GLY A 7 -10.54 -6.61 12.29
N PRO A 8 -10.59 -7.93 12.54
CA PRO A 8 -11.76 -8.76 12.19
C PRO A 8 -13.06 -8.31 12.85
N LEU A 9 -12.99 -7.73 14.05
CA LEU A 9 -14.16 -7.24 14.79
C LEU A 9 -14.74 -5.96 14.18
N MET A 10 -13.95 -5.22 13.41
CA MET A 10 -14.37 -3.95 12.78
C MET A 10 -14.71 -4.08 11.30
N THR A 11 -14.59 -5.27 10.71
CA THR A 11 -14.82 -5.49 9.28
C THR A 11 -15.84 -6.60 9.06
N PRO A 12 -16.88 -6.36 8.23
CA PRO A 12 -17.91 -7.37 7.99
C PRO A 12 -17.33 -8.60 7.28
N MET A 13 -17.92 -9.77 7.54
CA MET A 13 -17.61 -10.97 6.76
C MET A 13 -18.01 -10.76 5.30
N PRO A 14 -17.23 -11.24 4.31
CA PRO A 14 -16.03 -12.10 4.43
C PRO A 14 -14.69 -11.35 4.64
N TRP A 15 -14.68 -10.01 4.58
CA TRP A 15 -13.46 -9.19 4.65
C TRP A 15 -12.73 -9.31 6.00
N GLY A 16 -13.46 -9.55 7.09
CA GLY A 16 -12.88 -9.83 8.41
C GLY A 16 -11.89 -11.01 8.41
N GLY A 17 -12.11 -12.01 7.56
CA GLY A 17 -11.21 -13.16 7.42
C GLY A 17 -9.83 -12.78 6.87
N LEU A 18 -9.74 -11.75 6.02
CA LEU A 18 -8.48 -11.35 5.38
C LEU A 18 -7.44 -10.85 6.38
N TRP A 19 -7.88 -10.24 7.49
CA TRP A 19 -6.98 -9.80 8.57
C TRP A 19 -6.09 -10.92 9.12
N LEU A 20 -6.56 -12.17 9.11
CA LEU A 20 -5.80 -13.32 9.56
C LEU A 20 -5.25 -14.13 8.39
N LEU A 21 -6.09 -14.39 7.38
CA LEU A 21 -5.72 -15.27 6.26
C LEU A 21 -4.60 -14.68 5.42
N VAL A 22 -4.61 -13.37 5.14
CA VAL A 22 -3.59 -12.74 4.29
C VAL A 22 -2.22 -12.76 4.96
N PRO A 23 -2.02 -12.27 6.21
CA PRO A 23 -0.71 -12.35 6.86
C PRO A 23 -0.20 -13.78 6.99
N LEU A 24 -1.08 -14.75 7.30
CA LEU A 24 -0.71 -16.16 7.39
C LEU A 24 -0.29 -16.74 6.05
N ALA A 25 -1.04 -16.44 4.98
CA ALA A 25 -0.72 -16.87 3.62
C ALA A 25 0.62 -16.30 3.13
N VAL A 26 0.84 -15.00 3.35
CA VAL A 26 2.13 -14.33 3.06
C VAL A 26 3.25 -15.00 3.85
N THR A 27 3.05 -15.26 5.14
CA THR A 27 4.05 -15.89 6.02
C THR A 27 4.42 -17.28 5.54
N ALA A 28 3.44 -18.14 5.32
CA ALA A 28 3.64 -19.53 4.89
C ALA A 28 4.34 -19.57 3.53
N SER A 29 3.86 -18.75 2.59
CA SER A 29 4.41 -18.68 1.23
C SER A 29 5.85 -18.14 1.22
N LEU A 30 6.13 -17.09 1.99
CA LEU A 30 7.47 -16.52 2.13
C LEU A 30 8.44 -17.52 2.75
N LEU A 31 8.10 -18.14 3.88
CA LEU A 31 8.95 -19.11 4.54
C LEU A 31 9.18 -20.36 3.67
N ALA A 32 8.15 -20.81 2.94
CA ALA A 32 8.28 -21.94 2.03
C ALA A 32 9.22 -21.62 0.85
N ALA A 33 9.04 -20.46 0.23
CA ALA A 33 9.90 -20.02 -0.87
C ALA A 33 11.33 -19.74 -0.43
N TRP A 34 11.52 -19.25 0.80
CA TRP A 34 12.83 -18.99 1.37
C TRP A 34 13.57 -20.27 1.83
N ARG A 35 12.84 -21.37 2.06
CA ARG A 35 13.45 -22.65 2.49
C ARG A 35 13.67 -23.63 1.35
N TRP A 36 12.75 -23.65 0.40
CA TRP A 36 12.69 -24.62 -0.68
C TRP A 36 12.82 -23.98 -2.08
N GLY A 37 13.20 -22.69 -2.14
CA GLY A 37 13.33 -21.95 -3.39
C GLY A 37 12.05 -21.98 -4.21
N ALA A 38 12.18 -22.30 -5.50
CA ALA A 38 11.08 -22.31 -6.48
C ALA A 38 9.87 -23.17 -6.08
N TRP A 39 10.09 -24.24 -5.29
CA TRP A 39 9.01 -25.11 -4.81
C TRP A 39 8.02 -24.39 -3.87
N GLY A 40 8.44 -23.29 -3.23
CA GLY A 40 7.55 -22.47 -2.42
C GLY A 40 6.37 -21.87 -3.19
N VAL A 41 6.47 -21.76 -4.52
CA VAL A 41 5.36 -21.29 -5.39
C VAL A 41 4.17 -22.25 -5.39
N LEU A 42 4.34 -23.50 -4.94
CA LEU A 42 3.21 -24.42 -4.76
C LEU A 42 2.23 -23.92 -3.69
N VAL A 43 2.68 -23.14 -2.70
CA VAL A 43 1.81 -22.59 -1.65
C VAL A 43 0.74 -21.63 -2.21
N PRO A 44 1.08 -20.57 -2.96
CA PRO A 44 0.07 -19.70 -3.55
C PRO A 44 -0.83 -20.44 -4.56
N VAL A 45 -0.32 -21.43 -5.30
CA VAL A 45 -1.12 -22.26 -6.22
C VAL A 45 -2.13 -23.11 -5.45
N ALA A 46 -1.72 -23.75 -4.35
CA ALA A 46 -2.62 -24.53 -3.50
C ALA A 46 -3.69 -23.64 -2.84
N LEU A 47 -3.29 -22.47 -2.33
CA LEU A 47 -4.23 -21.48 -1.77
C LEU A 47 -5.20 -20.97 -2.83
N PHE A 48 -4.74 -20.76 -4.06
CA PHE A 48 -5.61 -20.40 -5.18
C PHE A 48 -6.65 -21.47 -5.45
N GLY A 49 -6.24 -22.73 -5.58
CA GLY A 49 -7.15 -23.86 -5.78
C GLY A 49 -8.18 -24.00 -4.66
N ALA A 50 -7.74 -23.91 -3.40
CA ALA A 50 -8.63 -23.97 -2.24
C ALA A 50 -9.64 -22.81 -2.23
N ALA A 51 -9.19 -21.59 -2.47
CA ALA A 51 -10.05 -20.41 -2.49
C ALA A 51 -11.09 -20.49 -3.61
N MET A 52 -10.71 -21.01 -4.79
CA MET A 52 -11.63 -21.24 -5.92
C MET A 52 -12.69 -22.30 -5.63
N VAL A 53 -12.34 -23.37 -4.90
CA VAL A 53 -13.32 -24.43 -4.54
C VAL A 53 -14.33 -23.95 -3.51
N ILE A 54 -13.92 -23.11 -2.55
CA ILE A 54 -14.79 -22.71 -1.44
C ILE A 54 -15.83 -21.67 -1.89
N GLU A 55 -15.43 -20.70 -2.70
CA GLU A 55 -16.25 -19.50 -2.99
C GLU A 55 -16.52 -19.27 -4.48
N GLY A 56 -15.70 -19.88 -5.35
CA GLY A 56 -15.77 -19.67 -6.79
C GLY A 56 -15.04 -18.43 -7.32
N PRO A 57 -14.89 -18.32 -8.65
CA PRO A 57 -14.05 -17.32 -9.30
C PRO A 57 -14.65 -15.89 -9.29
N PHE A 58 -15.95 -15.76 -9.09
CA PHE A 58 -16.65 -14.48 -9.15
C PHE A 58 -16.64 -13.71 -7.82
N SER A 59 -16.09 -14.30 -6.77
CA SER A 59 -16.03 -13.67 -5.45
C SER A 59 -14.81 -12.75 -5.32
N LEU A 60 -15.04 -11.46 -5.08
CA LEU A 60 -13.97 -10.42 -5.04
C LEU A 60 -12.89 -10.71 -4.01
N TRP A 61 -13.27 -11.30 -2.86
CA TRP A 61 -12.37 -11.44 -1.73
C TRP A 61 -11.39 -12.62 -1.91
N VAL A 62 -11.79 -13.63 -2.70
CA VAL A 62 -11.06 -14.89 -2.96
C VAL A 62 -9.69 -14.64 -3.57
N TRP A 63 -9.57 -13.61 -4.41
CA TRP A 63 -8.35 -13.32 -5.16
C TRP A 63 -7.24 -12.71 -4.29
N TRP A 64 -7.57 -12.09 -3.16
CA TRP A 64 -6.58 -11.39 -2.33
C TRP A 64 -5.62 -12.34 -1.61
N ILE A 65 -6.09 -13.50 -1.16
CA ILE A 65 -5.27 -14.51 -0.47
C ILE A 65 -4.19 -15.08 -1.40
N PRO A 66 -4.51 -15.64 -2.58
CA PRO A 66 -3.50 -16.21 -3.47
C PRO A 66 -2.58 -15.14 -4.06
N VAL A 67 -3.07 -13.93 -4.36
CA VAL A 67 -2.22 -12.84 -4.85
C VAL A 67 -1.26 -12.34 -3.76
N ALA A 68 -1.72 -12.19 -2.51
CA ALA A 68 -0.82 -11.84 -1.40
C ALA A 68 0.17 -12.98 -1.10
N ALA A 69 -0.26 -14.23 -1.17
CA ALA A 69 0.63 -15.39 -1.07
C ALA A 69 1.68 -15.39 -2.18
N LEU A 70 1.31 -15.04 -3.42
CA LEU A 70 2.25 -14.91 -4.54
C LEU A 70 3.29 -13.83 -4.27
N THR A 71 2.87 -12.67 -3.74
CA THR A 71 3.78 -11.63 -3.25
C THR A 71 4.71 -12.16 -2.17
N GLY A 72 4.20 -12.95 -1.22
CA GLY A 72 5.02 -13.61 -0.18
C GLY A 72 6.07 -14.57 -0.77
N ALA A 73 5.68 -15.42 -1.73
CA ALA A 73 6.61 -16.33 -2.40
C ALA A 73 7.69 -15.56 -3.16
N TRP A 74 7.29 -14.52 -3.89
CA TRP A 74 8.24 -13.67 -4.61
C TRP A 74 9.23 -12.99 -3.67
N MET A 75 8.78 -12.50 -2.50
CA MET A 75 9.65 -12.00 -1.45
C MET A 75 10.63 -13.08 -0.97
N GLY A 76 10.16 -14.29 -0.65
CA GLY A 76 11.00 -15.37 -0.14
C GLY A 76 12.11 -15.81 -1.11
N LEU A 77 11.78 -15.96 -2.40
CA LEU A 77 12.74 -16.32 -3.47
C LEU A 77 13.87 -15.30 -3.62
N ARG A 78 13.61 -14.04 -3.27
CA ARG A 78 14.52 -12.92 -3.49
C ARG A 78 15.32 -12.55 -2.24
N GLU A 79 15.02 -13.16 -1.10
CA GLU A 79 15.83 -13.07 0.13
C GLU A 79 17.00 -14.07 0.11
N GLU A 80 16.91 -15.16 -0.66
CA GLU A 80 18.03 -16.08 -0.96
C GLU A 80 19.07 -15.37 -1.87
N GLY A 81 19.96 -14.56 -1.29
CA GLY A 81 21.04 -13.94 -2.07
C GLY A 81 21.67 -12.65 -1.53
N GLY A 82 21.41 -12.26 -0.28
CA GLY A 82 22.03 -11.06 0.32
C GLY A 82 21.10 -9.86 0.46
N GLY A 83 19.79 -10.03 0.23
CA GLY A 83 18.77 -9.01 0.45
C GLY A 83 18.79 -7.92 -0.63
N LEU A 84 17.69 -7.76 -1.35
CA LEU A 84 17.56 -6.67 -2.32
C LEU A 84 17.36 -5.32 -1.61
N GLY A 85 17.70 -4.25 -2.32
CA GLY A 85 17.41 -2.87 -1.91
C GLY A 85 15.91 -2.65 -1.66
N GLU A 86 15.58 -1.74 -0.75
CA GLU A 86 14.21 -1.64 -0.22
C GLU A 86 13.15 -1.34 -1.27
N GLY A 87 13.44 -0.50 -2.27
CA GLY A 87 12.44 -0.18 -3.28
C GLY A 87 12.18 -1.34 -4.25
N GLN A 88 13.10 -2.30 -4.35
CA GLN A 88 12.84 -3.57 -5.05
C GLN A 88 11.88 -4.48 -4.28
N ARG A 89 11.80 -4.34 -2.95
CA ARG A 89 10.76 -5.00 -2.14
C ARG A 89 9.41 -4.35 -2.32
N ALA A 90 9.37 -3.02 -2.44
CA ALA A 90 8.14 -2.31 -2.76
C ALA A 90 7.57 -2.79 -4.12
N TRP A 91 8.45 -3.09 -5.08
CA TRP A 91 8.06 -3.68 -6.37
C TRP A 91 7.41 -5.06 -6.27
N MET A 92 7.72 -5.85 -5.23
CA MET A 92 7.10 -7.16 -5.03
C MET A 92 5.61 -7.08 -4.67
N LEU A 93 5.12 -5.89 -4.31
CA LEU A 93 3.70 -5.60 -4.09
C LEU A 93 2.93 -5.36 -5.40
N LEU A 94 3.62 -5.37 -6.54
CA LEU A 94 3.01 -5.21 -7.86
C LEU A 94 1.79 -6.13 -8.09
N PRO A 95 1.80 -7.43 -7.75
CA PRO A 95 0.62 -8.28 -7.94
C PRO A 95 -0.61 -7.76 -7.17
N VAL A 96 -0.41 -7.28 -5.94
CA VAL A 96 -1.48 -6.71 -5.10
C VAL A 96 -1.96 -5.37 -5.68
N LEU A 97 -1.04 -4.53 -6.17
CA LEU A 97 -1.40 -3.27 -6.83
C LEU A 97 -2.22 -3.49 -8.09
N LEU A 98 -1.81 -4.45 -8.93
CA LEU A 98 -2.51 -4.79 -10.16
C LEU A 98 -3.88 -5.39 -9.86
N LEU A 99 -4.00 -6.26 -8.84
CA LEU A 99 -5.29 -6.78 -8.40
C LEU A 99 -6.21 -5.65 -7.94
N ALA A 100 -5.70 -4.68 -7.17
CA ALA A 100 -6.46 -3.50 -6.76
C ALA A 100 -6.90 -2.67 -7.97
N ALA A 101 -6.00 -2.40 -8.92
CA ALA A 101 -6.33 -1.67 -10.14
C ALA A 101 -7.31 -2.43 -11.06
N MET A 102 -7.33 -3.77 -10.99
CA MET A 102 -8.25 -4.61 -11.75
C MET A 102 -9.62 -4.75 -11.08
N LEU A 103 -9.74 -4.43 -9.79
CA LEU A 103 -10.98 -4.56 -9.03
C LEU A 103 -12.21 -3.90 -9.70
N PRO A 104 -12.13 -2.68 -10.28
CA PRO A 104 -13.25 -2.03 -10.95
C PRO A 104 -13.82 -2.80 -12.16
N TRP A 105 -13.03 -3.73 -12.71
CA TRP A 105 -13.39 -4.55 -13.86
C TRP A 105 -14.06 -5.86 -13.47
N MET A 106 -14.10 -6.18 -12.18
CA MET A 106 -14.79 -7.37 -11.70
C MET A 106 -16.29 -7.11 -11.67
N THR A 107 -17.08 -8.09 -12.12
CA THR A 107 -18.54 -7.97 -12.29
C THR A 107 -19.27 -7.60 -10.99
N SER A 108 -18.78 -8.08 -9.85
CA SER A 108 -19.34 -7.83 -8.53
C SER A 108 -18.90 -6.51 -7.89
N TYR A 109 -18.03 -5.73 -8.54
CA TYR A 109 -17.50 -4.49 -7.97
C TYR A 109 -18.57 -3.40 -7.81
N ALA A 110 -19.39 -3.19 -8.84
CA ALA A 110 -20.47 -2.21 -8.80
C ALA A 110 -21.43 -2.50 -7.63
N ASP A 111 -21.82 -3.77 -7.47
CA ASP A 111 -22.67 -4.23 -6.36
C ASP A 111 -22.01 -3.98 -5.01
N MET A 112 -20.70 -4.23 -4.88
CA MET A 112 -19.95 -3.97 -3.66
C MET A 112 -19.95 -2.48 -3.29
N VAL A 113 -19.70 -1.59 -4.26
CA VAL A 113 -19.72 -0.14 -4.04
C VAL A 113 -21.12 0.31 -3.63
N THR A 114 -22.17 -0.18 -4.29
CA THR A 114 -23.56 0.16 -3.91
C THR A 114 -23.95 -0.38 -2.53
N ARG A 115 -23.42 -1.53 -2.11
CA ARG A 115 -23.62 -2.04 -0.73
C ARG A 115 -22.90 -1.16 0.28
N LEU A 116 -21.68 -0.73 0.00
CA LEU A 116 -20.93 0.18 0.86
C LEU A 116 -21.63 1.54 0.99
N GLU A 117 -22.13 2.08 -0.12
CA GLU A 117 -22.91 3.32 -0.14
C GLU A 117 -24.23 3.21 0.66
N ARG A 118 -24.83 2.01 0.72
CA ARG A 118 -25.99 1.75 1.59
C ARG A 118 -25.59 1.69 3.06
N ALA A 119 -24.51 0.97 3.39
CA ALA A 119 -24.01 0.85 4.75
C ALA A 119 -23.60 2.21 5.35
N LEU A 120 -22.94 3.07 4.56
CA LEU A 120 -22.60 4.44 4.99
C LEU A 120 -23.85 5.27 5.28
N ARG A 121 -24.87 5.20 4.42
CA ARG A 121 -26.14 5.90 4.63
C ARG A 121 -26.90 5.43 5.87
N GLU A 122 -26.87 4.13 6.15
CA GLU A 122 -27.45 3.57 7.38
C GLU A 122 -26.70 4.07 8.62
N PHE A 123 -25.37 4.15 8.55
CA PHE A 123 -24.53 4.70 9.63
C PHE A 123 -24.84 6.17 9.90
N ASP A 124 -24.98 6.99 8.85
CA ASP A 124 -25.32 8.41 8.98
C ASP A 124 -26.71 8.61 9.62
N GLN A 125 -27.69 7.78 9.24
CA GLN A 125 -29.02 7.82 9.83
C GLN A 125 -29.00 7.44 11.31
N GLN A 126 -28.21 6.42 11.69
CA GLN A 126 -28.03 6.04 13.08
C GLN A 126 -27.35 7.15 13.89
N ALA A 127 -26.32 7.80 13.34
CA ALA A 127 -25.65 8.91 13.99
C ALA A 127 -26.61 10.08 14.26
N LEU A 128 -27.48 10.43 13.29
CA LEU A 128 -28.52 11.43 13.46
C LEU A 128 -29.56 11.06 14.53
N ALA A 129 -29.94 9.78 14.61
CA ALA A 129 -30.85 9.29 15.65
C ALA A 129 -30.23 9.40 17.05
N SER A 130 -28.95 9.03 17.20
CA SER A 130 -28.23 9.22 18.47
C SER A 130 -28.12 10.70 18.86
N TYR A 131 -27.92 11.61 17.89
CA TYR A 131 -27.91 13.05 18.15
C TYR A 131 -29.27 13.58 18.61
N HIS A 132 -30.36 13.01 18.11
CA HIS A 132 -31.71 13.31 18.59
C HIS A 132 -31.93 12.85 20.04
N GLU A 133 -31.40 11.69 20.42
CA GLU A 133 -31.50 11.16 21.78
C GLU A 133 -30.70 11.97 22.82
N ILE A 134 -29.59 12.59 22.41
CA ILE A 134 -28.73 13.43 23.27
C ILE A 134 -29.36 14.84 23.50
N GLY A 135 -30.50 15.14 22.88
CA GLY A 135 -31.27 16.37 23.11
C GLY A 135 -30.74 17.59 22.37
N LEU A 136 -30.03 17.39 21.25
CA LEU A 136 -29.61 18.50 20.37
C LEU A 136 -30.84 19.22 19.79
N ASN A 137 -30.74 20.55 19.65
CA ASN A 137 -31.85 21.35 19.14
C ASN A 137 -32.10 21.04 17.64
N ALA A 138 -33.35 21.12 17.19
CA ALA A 138 -33.76 20.85 15.81
C ALA A 138 -32.96 21.65 14.76
N ALA A 139 -32.54 22.88 15.09
CA ALA A 139 -31.68 23.69 14.23
C ALA A 139 -30.27 23.10 14.06
N GLN A 140 -29.71 22.52 15.12
CA GLN A 140 -28.38 21.88 15.07
C GLN A 140 -28.45 20.55 14.32
N ILE A 141 -29.50 19.76 14.54
CA ILE A 141 -29.74 18.50 13.82
C ILE A 141 -29.89 18.77 12.32
N LYS A 142 -30.66 19.80 11.95
CA LYS A 142 -30.82 20.19 10.54
C LYS A 142 -29.49 20.61 9.91
N ALA A 143 -28.69 21.42 10.61
CA ALA A 143 -27.38 21.83 10.11
C ALA A 143 -26.42 20.64 9.92
N ILE A 144 -26.49 19.61 10.77
CA ILE A 144 -25.73 18.37 10.62
C ILE A 144 -26.26 17.56 9.42
N ALA A 145 -27.57 17.43 9.28
CA ALA A 145 -28.21 16.70 8.19
C ALA A 145 -27.93 17.32 6.81
N ASP A 146 -27.90 18.65 6.72
CA ASP A 146 -27.57 19.37 5.49
C ASP A 146 -26.10 19.12 5.07
N ARG A 147 -25.16 19.12 6.03
CA ARG A 147 -23.75 18.76 5.76
C ARG A 147 -23.60 17.29 5.34
N LEU A 148 -24.36 16.38 5.94
CA LEU A 148 -24.35 14.97 5.55
C LEU A 148 -24.86 14.79 4.12
N HIS A 149 -25.87 15.56 3.68
CA HIS A 149 -26.33 15.54 2.29
C HIS A 149 -25.29 16.04 1.29
N GLU A 150 -24.59 17.13 1.61
CA GLU A 150 -23.46 17.61 0.78
C GLU A 150 -22.33 16.57 0.73
N THR A 151 -22.05 15.91 1.84
CA THR A 151 -21.02 14.86 1.94
C THR A 151 -21.41 13.60 1.16
N ALA A 152 -22.69 13.20 1.20
CA ALA A 152 -23.19 12.04 0.46
C ALA A 152 -23.02 12.17 -1.06
N ALA A 153 -23.10 13.39 -1.61
CA ALA A 153 -22.83 13.64 -3.03
C ALA A 153 -21.35 13.43 -3.36
N PHE A 154 -20.44 13.89 -2.49
CA PHE A 154 -19.01 13.66 -2.61
C PHE A 154 -18.66 12.17 -2.48
N GLU A 155 -19.26 11.47 -1.53
CA GLU A 155 -19.07 10.03 -1.32
C GLU A 155 -19.44 9.22 -2.55
N LYS A 156 -20.60 9.47 -3.16
CA LYS A 156 -21.02 8.77 -4.38
C LYS A 156 -20.01 8.90 -5.51
N TRP A 157 -19.40 10.08 -5.65
CA TRP A 157 -18.38 10.30 -6.66
C TRP A 157 -17.03 9.72 -6.27
N ALA A 158 -16.62 9.84 -5.01
CA ALA A 158 -15.27 9.47 -4.54
C ALA A 158 -15.12 7.97 -4.27
N LEU A 159 -16.15 7.29 -3.77
CA LEU A 159 -16.09 5.88 -3.35
C LEU A 159 -15.56 4.93 -4.45
N PRO A 160 -16.05 5.00 -5.72
CA PRO A 160 -15.52 4.13 -6.78
C PRO A 160 -14.01 4.31 -7.03
N TYR A 161 -13.45 5.48 -6.74
CA TYR A 161 -12.02 5.75 -6.95
C TYR A 161 -11.19 5.47 -5.70
N ALA A 162 -11.76 5.72 -4.52
CA ALA A 162 -11.09 5.55 -3.25
C ALA A 162 -10.99 4.07 -2.84
N VAL A 163 -12.04 3.28 -3.08
CA VAL A 163 -12.12 1.88 -2.62
C VAL A 163 -10.91 1.04 -3.07
N PRO A 164 -10.53 0.98 -4.36
CA PRO A 164 -9.40 0.14 -4.75
C PRO A 164 -8.06 0.65 -4.20
N THR A 165 -7.91 1.97 -4.09
CA THR A 165 -6.72 2.61 -3.49
C THR A 165 -6.57 2.27 -2.01
N VAL A 166 -7.64 2.47 -1.22
CA VAL A 166 -7.66 2.15 0.21
C VAL A 166 -7.46 0.65 0.43
N LEU A 167 -8.05 -0.18 -0.42
CA LEU A 167 -7.91 -1.63 -0.33
C LEU A 167 -6.47 -2.08 -0.61
N PHE A 168 -5.79 -1.49 -1.59
CA PHE A 168 -4.35 -1.71 -1.77
C PHE A 168 -3.55 -1.29 -0.53
N MET A 169 -3.82 -0.11 0.04
CA MET A 169 -3.13 0.39 1.23
C MET A 169 -3.37 -0.51 2.46
N TRP A 170 -4.57 -1.06 2.60
CA TRP A 170 -4.87 -2.02 3.65
C TRP A 170 -4.15 -3.36 3.42
N MET A 171 -4.13 -3.86 2.18
CA MET A 171 -3.40 -5.07 1.83
C MET A 171 -1.89 -4.92 2.00
N LEU A 172 -1.34 -3.74 1.70
CA LEU A 172 0.06 -3.39 1.99
C LEU A 172 0.37 -3.62 3.47
N LEU A 173 -0.51 -3.16 4.36
CA LEU A 173 -0.39 -3.35 5.80
C LEU A 173 -0.48 -4.84 6.18
N LEU A 174 -1.40 -5.61 5.60
CA LEU A 174 -1.52 -7.05 5.85
C LEU A 174 -0.29 -7.84 5.38
N VAL A 175 0.27 -7.49 4.21
CA VAL A 175 1.50 -8.09 3.69
C VAL A 175 2.69 -7.75 4.59
N ALA A 176 2.80 -6.50 5.05
CA ALA A 176 3.84 -6.09 5.99
C ALA A 176 3.73 -6.84 7.33
N LEU A 177 2.50 -7.04 7.84
CA LEU A 177 2.25 -7.88 9.02
C LEU A 177 2.67 -9.33 8.79
N GLY A 178 2.35 -9.91 7.63
CA GLY A 178 2.77 -11.27 7.24
C GLY A 178 4.29 -11.40 7.20
N ARG A 179 4.99 -10.46 6.58
CA ARG A 179 6.47 -10.44 6.59
C ARG A 179 7.02 -10.32 8.02
N GLY A 180 6.43 -9.48 8.86
CA GLY A 180 6.82 -9.35 10.27
C GLY A 180 6.60 -10.63 11.09
N LEU A 181 5.55 -11.40 10.78
CA LEU A 181 5.31 -12.72 11.35
C LEU A 181 6.34 -13.73 10.86
N ALA A 182 6.65 -13.74 9.56
CA ALA A 182 7.68 -14.59 8.97
C ALA A 182 9.05 -14.35 9.60
N ASP A 183 9.44 -13.10 9.81
CA ASP A 183 10.69 -12.71 10.49
C ASP A 183 10.75 -13.27 11.92
N ARG A 184 9.65 -13.15 12.67
CA ARG A 184 9.56 -13.69 14.05
C ARG A 184 9.63 -15.21 14.08
N LEU A 185 8.96 -15.89 13.15
CA LEU A 185 8.99 -17.36 13.06
C LEU A 185 10.35 -17.86 12.58
N GLY A 186 10.94 -17.22 11.57
CA GLY A 186 12.29 -17.52 11.09
C GLY A 186 13.33 -17.44 12.21
N ARG A 187 13.28 -16.38 13.03
CA ARG A 187 14.13 -16.27 14.23
C ARG A 187 13.92 -17.40 15.23
N ARG A 188 12.67 -17.81 15.49
CA ARG A 188 12.38 -18.96 16.37
C ARG A 188 12.94 -20.27 15.81
N LEU A 189 12.96 -20.41 14.48
CA LEU A 189 13.53 -21.54 13.76
C LEU A 189 15.06 -21.42 13.56
N ARG A 190 15.71 -20.39 14.13
CA ARG A 190 17.15 -20.08 13.99
C ARG A 190 17.60 -19.85 12.54
N TRP A 191 16.70 -19.37 11.69
CA TRP A 191 17.03 -18.98 10.33
C TRP A 191 17.66 -17.57 10.31
N PRO A 192 18.44 -17.21 9.27
CA PRO A 192 19.04 -15.88 9.17
C PRO A 192 17.99 -14.78 9.23
N ALA A 193 18.30 -13.63 9.83
CA ALA A 193 17.33 -12.54 9.91
C ALA A 193 16.95 -12.07 8.50
N LEU A 194 15.65 -11.81 8.27
CA LEU A 194 15.20 -11.18 7.02
C LEU A 194 15.84 -9.80 6.90
N ALA A 195 16.27 -9.45 5.69
CA ALA A 195 16.97 -8.19 5.49
C ALA A 195 16.07 -6.99 5.87
N ARG A 196 16.64 -6.05 6.63
CA ARG A 196 16.06 -4.73 6.91
C ARG A 196 16.84 -3.75 6.04
N GLY A 197 16.16 -2.80 5.42
CA GLY A 197 16.88 -1.74 4.75
C GLY A 197 16.65 -0.41 5.45
N GLU A 198 17.31 0.59 4.90
CA GLU A 198 17.29 1.94 5.41
C GLU A 198 16.54 2.81 4.41
N LEU A 199 15.68 3.69 4.92
CA LEU A 199 14.88 4.58 4.09
C LEU A 199 15.75 5.40 3.14
N ALA A 200 16.94 5.85 3.56
CA ALA A 200 17.89 6.60 2.73
C ALA A 200 18.36 5.83 1.47
N THR A 201 18.27 4.50 1.47
CA THR A 201 18.61 3.64 0.32
C THR A 201 17.41 3.27 -0.54
N TRP A 202 16.20 3.68 -0.16
CA TRP A 202 14.97 3.31 -0.83
C TRP A 202 14.89 3.92 -2.22
N ARG A 203 14.81 3.08 -3.27
CA ARG A 203 14.69 3.49 -4.68
C ARG A 203 13.87 2.47 -5.44
N LEU A 204 12.80 2.92 -6.09
CA LEU A 204 11.99 2.06 -6.94
C LEU A 204 12.79 1.58 -8.15
N PRO A 205 12.51 0.38 -8.67
CA PRO A 205 13.15 -0.08 -9.90
C PRO A 205 12.65 0.75 -11.10
N ASP A 206 13.52 0.98 -12.08
CA ASP A 206 13.23 1.84 -13.24
C ASP A 206 11.91 1.51 -13.95
N PRO A 207 11.47 0.24 -14.13
CA PRO A 207 10.19 -0.06 -14.75
C PRO A 207 8.97 0.49 -14.02
N ALA A 208 9.09 0.88 -12.75
CA ALA A 208 8.00 1.48 -11.97
C ALA A 208 7.48 2.78 -12.57
N VAL A 209 8.32 3.52 -13.30
CA VAL A 209 7.92 4.78 -13.93
C VAL A 209 6.81 4.55 -14.96
N TRP A 210 6.83 3.40 -15.64
CA TRP A 210 5.81 3.06 -16.63
C TRP A 210 4.43 2.88 -16.02
N LEU A 211 4.32 2.40 -14.77
CA LEU A 211 3.03 2.29 -14.09
C LEU A 211 2.47 3.67 -13.71
N LEU A 212 3.35 4.58 -13.28
CA LEU A 212 2.96 5.97 -13.03
C LEU A 212 2.47 6.63 -14.32
N LEU A 213 3.23 6.48 -15.42
CA LEU A 213 2.88 7.03 -16.72
C LEU A 213 1.59 6.40 -17.28
N LEU A 214 1.37 5.11 -17.08
CA LEU A 214 0.13 4.43 -17.45
C LEU A 214 -1.06 5.01 -16.68
N GLY A 215 -0.94 5.16 -15.36
CA GLY A 215 -1.98 5.79 -14.53
C GLY A 215 -2.28 7.23 -14.98
N LEU A 216 -1.24 8.04 -15.19
CA LEU A 216 -1.38 9.41 -15.67
C LEU A 216 -2.02 9.48 -17.05
N GLY A 217 -1.57 8.64 -17.99
CA GLY A 217 -2.10 8.57 -19.34
C GLY A 217 -3.59 8.21 -19.36
N LEU A 218 -4.01 7.26 -18.53
CA LEU A 218 -5.42 6.89 -18.38
C LEU A 218 -6.27 8.03 -17.79
N VAL A 219 -5.74 8.79 -16.82
CA VAL A 219 -6.42 9.97 -16.27
C VAL A 219 -6.59 11.06 -17.34
N VAL A 220 -5.54 11.35 -18.10
CA VAL A 220 -5.55 12.37 -19.17
C VAL A 220 -6.46 11.97 -20.33
N ALA A 221 -6.54 10.67 -20.66
CA ALA A 221 -7.42 10.15 -21.71
C ALA A 221 -8.91 10.29 -21.35
N ARG A 222 -9.26 10.50 -20.07
CA ARG A 222 -10.63 10.67 -19.56
C ARG A 222 -11.58 9.53 -19.94
N TRP A 223 -11.06 8.30 -20.06
CA TRP A 223 -11.90 7.13 -20.30
C TRP A 223 -12.68 6.76 -19.04
N GLN A 224 -13.99 7.01 -19.04
CA GLN A 224 -14.85 6.89 -17.87
C GLN A 224 -14.78 5.50 -17.20
N ALA A 225 -14.68 4.43 -17.99
CA ALA A 225 -14.56 3.06 -17.48
C ALA A 225 -13.23 2.79 -16.76
N TRP A 226 -12.14 3.44 -17.16
CA TRP A 226 -10.81 3.26 -16.59
C TRP A 226 -10.51 4.19 -15.41
N GLY A 227 -11.39 5.15 -15.13
CA GLY A 227 -11.18 6.18 -14.11
C GLY A 227 -10.69 5.63 -12.76
N PRO A 228 -11.41 4.69 -12.12
CA PRO A 228 -10.99 4.08 -10.85
C PRO A 228 -9.61 3.43 -10.89
N SER A 229 -9.32 2.64 -11.93
CA SER A 229 -8.01 2.00 -12.12
C SER A 229 -6.89 3.02 -12.33
N ALA A 230 -7.16 4.05 -13.13
CA ALA A 230 -6.22 5.13 -13.43
C ALA A 230 -5.79 5.87 -12.16
N TRP A 231 -6.77 6.26 -11.33
CA TRP A 231 -6.51 6.90 -10.04
C TRP A 231 -5.80 5.97 -9.06
N THR A 232 -6.15 4.69 -9.03
CA THR A 232 -5.46 3.72 -8.16
C THR A 232 -3.98 3.58 -8.51
N LEU A 233 -3.65 3.47 -9.79
CA LEU A 233 -2.24 3.43 -10.23
C LEU A 233 -1.54 4.76 -9.95
N LEU A 234 -2.16 5.88 -10.31
CA LEU A 234 -1.57 7.22 -10.16
C LEU A 234 -1.29 7.57 -8.69
N LEU A 235 -2.25 7.36 -7.79
CA LEU A 235 -2.12 7.71 -6.37
C LEU A 235 -1.09 6.82 -5.67
N ASN A 236 -1.14 5.51 -5.89
CA ASN A 236 -0.22 4.59 -5.23
C ASN A 236 1.22 4.72 -5.76
N MET A 237 1.39 4.87 -7.07
CA MET A 237 2.73 5.14 -7.64
C MET A 237 3.23 6.53 -7.26
N GLY A 238 2.35 7.54 -7.25
CA GLY A 238 2.70 8.88 -6.78
C GLY A 238 3.18 8.87 -5.33
N LEU A 239 2.46 8.17 -4.45
CA LEU A 239 2.88 7.98 -3.05
C LEU A 239 4.22 7.27 -2.94
N ALA A 240 4.43 6.22 -3.75
CA ALA A 240 5.71 5.51 -3.79
C ALA A 240 6.86 6.46 -4.21
N TYR A 241 6.67 7.30 -5.22
CA TYR A 241 7.66 8.31 -5.60
C TYR A 241 7.82 9.42 -4.55
N CYS A 242 6.78 9.79 -3.80
CA CYS A 242 6.94 10.68 -2.64
C CYS A 242 7.90 10.08 -1.60
N VAL A 243 7.74 8.79 -1.29
CA VAL A 243 8.67 8.07 -0.39
C VAL A 243 10.09 8.07 -0.95
N GLN A 244 10.27 7.91 -2.28
CA GLN A 244 11.59 8.06 -2.91
C GLN A 244 12.17 9.46 -2.69
N GLY A 245 11.38 10.51 -2.89
CA GLY A 245 11.85 11.88 -2.72
C GLY A 245 12.25 12.19 -1.29
N ILE A 246 11.50 11.68 -0.31
CA ILE A 246 11.86 11.75 1.10
C ILE A 246 13.19 11.03 1.35
N ALA A 247 13.36 9.84 0.79
CA ALA A 247 14.60 9.07 0.90
C ALA A 247 15.81 9.79 0.29
N VAL A 248 15.64 10.44 -0.88
CA VAL A 248 16.66 11.28 -1.53
C VAL A 248 16.99 12.50 -0.68
N ALA A 249 15.98 13.23 -0.21
CA ALA A 249 16.20 14.39 0.65
C ALA A 249 16.91 14.00 1.95
N GLN A 250 16.55 12.86 2.55
CA GLN A 250 17.21 12.31 3.72
C GLN A 250 18.67 11.96 3.42
N SER A 251 18.96 11.25 2.32
CA SER A 251 20.33 10.87 1.96
C SER A 251 21.23 12.09 1.77
N LEU A 252 20.73 13.13 1.09
CA LEU A 252 21.47 14.38 0.85
C LEU A 252 21.73 15.18 2.13
N LEU A 253 20.81 15.16 3.09
CA LEU A 253 20.98 15.82 4.39
C LEU A 253 21.95 15.04 5.30
N LEU A 254 21.88 13.71 5.28
CA LEU A 254 22.82 12.86 6.00
C LEU A 254 24.25 13.04 5.47
N ALA A 255 24.42 13.10 4.14
CA ALA A 255 25.72 13.36 3.51
C ALA A 255 26.31 14.73 3.90
N ARG A 256 25.46 15.71 4.21
CA ARG A 256 25.85 17.03 4.74
C ARG A 256 26.10 17.04 6.25
N GLY A 257 26.07 15.88 6.91
CA GLY A 257 26.33 15.75 8.35
C GLY A 257 25.16 16.17 9.24
N VAL A 258 23.95 16.35 8.70
CA VAL A 258 22.77 16.72 9.50
C VAL A 258 22.30 15.51 10.32
N PRO A 259 22.10 15.63 11.65
CA PRO A 259 21.66 14.49 12.46
C PRO A 259 20.25 14.00 12.07
N PRO A 260 19.97 12.68 12.14
CA PRO A 260 18.68 12.10 11.72
C PRO A 260 17.45 12.69 12.44
N SER A 261 17.59 13.05 13.72
CA SER A 261 16.52 13.65 14.52
C SER A 261 16.09 15.01 13.98
N PHE A 262 17.04 15.84 13.56
CA PHE A 262 16.76 17.14 12.93
C PHE A 262 16.09 16.96 11.58
N ILE A 263 16.55 16.02 10.75
CA ILE A 263 15.92 15.72 9.45
C ILE A 263 14.45 15.32 9.65
N ALA A 264 14.18 14.40 10.58
CA ALA A 264 12.82 13.96 10.87
C ALA A 264 11.93 15.11 11.36
N LEU A 265 12.43 15.95 12.26
CA LEU A 265 11.69 17.12 12.75
C LEU A 265 11.39 18.11 11.62
N THR A 266 12.37 18.38 10.75
CA THR A 266 12.18 19.25 9.58
C THR A 266 11.13 18.70 8.63
N PHE A 267 11.16 17.41 8.30
CA PHE A 267 10.13 16.81 7.45
C PHE A 267 8.74 16.90 8.06
N VAL A 268 8.60 16.59 9.35
CA VAL A 268 7.31 16.72 10.05
C VAL A 268 6.82 18.16 10.06
N PHE A 269 7.72 19.13 10.32
CA PHE A 269 7.38 20.54 10.32
C PHE A 269 6.93 21.04 8.94
N VAL A 270 7.70 20.76 7.89
CA VAL A 270 7.38 21.18 6.52
C VAL A 270 6.10 20.49 6.03
N PHE A 271 5.92 19.21 6.35
CA PHE A 271 4.68 18.50 6.08
C PHE A 271 3.49 19.18 6.77
N ALA A 272 3.60 19.53 8.05
CA ALA A 272 2.49 20.13 8.80
C ALA A 272 2.14 21.54 8.29
N MET A 273 3.14 22.34 7.91
CA MET A 273 2.95 23.71 7.45
C MET A 273 2.63 23.83 5.95
N ALA A 274 3.11 22.89 5.14
CA ALA A 274 3.08 22.99 3.67
C ALA A 274 2.74 21.64 3.01
N TRP A 275 1.82 20.87 3.59
CA TRP A 275 1.45 19.51 3.16
C TRP A 275 1.32 19.33 1.64
N PRO A 276 0.52 20.11 0.89
CA PRO A 276 0.37 19.90 -0.55
C PRO A 276 1.68 20.11 -1.31
N ALA A 277 2.43 21.16 -0.94
CA ALA A 277 3.70 21.49 -1.57
C ALA A 277 4.77 20.45 -1.23
N PHE A 278 4.80 19.95 0.00
CA PHE A 278 5.71 18.88 0.44
C PHE A 278 5.49 17.60 -0.35
N VAL A 279 4.23 17.16 -0.49
CA VAL A 279 3.88 15.96 -1.26
C VAL A 279 4.29 16.11 -2.73
N LEU A 280 3.93 17.24 -3.38
CA LEU A 280 4.29 17.47 -4.77
C LEU A 280 5.80 17.61 -4.99
N ALA A 281 6.50 18.34 -4.12
CA ALA A 281 7.94 18.50 -4.22
C ALA A 281 8.67 17.17 -4.05
N THR A 282 8.31 16.39 -3.03
CA THR A 282 8.92 15.06 -2.81
C THR A 282 8.57 14.08 -3.93
N MET A 283 7.36 14.12 -4.49
CA MET A 283 7.01 13.34 -5.67
C MET A 283 7.90 13.69 -6.87
N CYS A 284 8.08 14.99 -7.16
CA CYS A 284 8.92 15.45 -8.26
C CYS A 284 10.39 15.07 -8.07
N VAL A 285 10.94 15.24 -6.86
CA VAL A 285 12.31 14.85 -6.52
C VAL A 285 12.49 13.34 -6.63
N GLY A 286 11.53 12.55 -6.14
CA GLY A 286 11.58 11.10 -6.23
C GLY A 286 11.48 10.59 -7.67
N LEU A 287 10.69 11.25 -8.50
CA LEU A 287 10.57 10.95 -9.92
C LEU A 287 11.86 11.33 -10.67
N SER A 288 12.43 12.51 -10.42
CA SER A 288 13.65 12.96 -11.08
C SER A 288 14.89 12.12 -10.73
N ASP A 289 14.91 11.51 -9.54
CA ASP A 289 15.96 10.58 -9.10
C ASP A 289 16.07 9.33 -9.99
N VAL A 290 15.01 8.94 -10.72
CA VAL A 290 15.07 7.84 -11.68
C VAL A 290 16.12 8.09 -12.77
N TRP A 291 16.23 9.33 -13.25
CA TRP A 291 17.16 9.70 -14.33
C TRP A 291 18.45 10.34 -13.82
N LEU A 292 18.38 11.13 -12.74
CA LEU A 292 19.51 11.92 -12.27
C LEU A 292 20.39 11.19 -11.25
N ASP A 293 19.87 10.15 -10.59
CA ASP A 293 20.57 9.35 -9.57
C ASP A 293 21.38 10.22 -8.59
N TYR A 294 20.68 11.06 -7.83
CA TYR A 294 21.31 12.09 -6.99
C TYR A 294 22.30 11.51 -5.97
N ARG A 295 22.11 10.24 -5.60
CA ARG A 295 22.92 9.55 -4.59
C ARG A 295 24.30 9.16 -5.07
N ARG A 296 24.51 9.05 -6.40
CA ARG A 296 25.85 8.75 -6.97
C ARG A 296 26.72 9.97 -7.13
N LEU A 297 26.12 11.16 -7.21
CA LEU A 297 26.84 12.41 -7.47
C LEU A 297 27.66 12.90 -6.27
N GLU A 298 27.38 12.42 -5.05
CA GLU A 298 28.08 12.80 -3.81
C GLU A 298 29.11 11.74 -3.35
N ALA A 299 29.28 10.62 -4.07
CA ALA A 299 30.37 9.69 -3.81
C ALA A 299 31.69 10.34 -4.24
N VAL A 300 32.33 11.07 -3.32
CA VAL A 300 33.69 11.59 -3.51
C VAL A 300 34.61 10.39 -3.80
N PRO A 301 35.37 10.38 -4.92
CA PRO A 301 36.41 9.40 -5.12
C PRO A 301 37.51 9.68 -4.10
N ASP A 302 37.55 8.92 -3.02
CA ASP A 302 38.73 8.85 -2.17
C ASP A 302 39.80 8.05 -2.91
N GLY A 303 40.80 8.74 -3.45
CA GLY A 303 42.11 8.18 -3.76
C GLY A 303 42.49 8.11 -5.24
N ASP A 304 43.25 9.10 -5.70
CA ASP A 304 44.49 8.85 -6.46
C ASP A 304 45.37 10.11 -6.43
N SER A 305 46.14 10.27 -5.35
CA SER A 305 47.23 11.25 -5.26
C SER A 305 48.37 10.78 -4.36
N SER A 306 48.71 9.48 -4.43
CA SER A 306 49.93 8.96 -3.76
C SER A 306 50.47 7.70 -4.42
N GLN A 307 50.86 7.79 -5.70
CA GLN A 307 51.93 6.96 -6.30
C GLN A 307 52.66 7.78 -7.38
N GLU A 308 53.61 8.60 -6.95
CA GLU A 308 54.84 8.92 -7.69
C GLU A 308 56.04 8.55 -6.80
#